data_AF-A0A497B632-F1
#
_entry.id   AF-A0A497B632-F1
#
_cell.length_a   1.000
_cell.length_b   1.000
_cell.length_c   1.000
_cell.angle_alpha   90.00
_cell.angle_beta   90.00
_cell.angle_gamma   90.00
#
_symmetry.space_group_name_H-M   'P 1'
#
loop_
_entity.id
_entity.type
_entity.pdbx_description
1 polymer ?
#
loop_
_entity_poly.entity_id
_entity_poly.type
_entity_poly.pdbx_seq_one_letter_code
_entity_poly.pdbx_strand_id
1 'polypeptide(L)'
;MTKANIARALSIRQPYAEQILRGTKKVEYRSKRTHIRERVYIYASKTPGPASVFAEMNARPGDFPVGVLVGTVKVVDCTGEAGDYEWHLAEPERLPEPLKPDSHPQPSWFFPFKKKPVE
;
A
#
# COMPACT_ATOMS: atom_id res chain seq x y z
N MET A 1 -18.76 9.13 3.14
CA MET A 1 -18.09 8.11 2.31
C MET A 1 -18.49 6.75 2.83
N THR A 2 -19.31 6.01 2.10
CA THR A 2 -19.60 4.60 2.39
C THR A 2 -18.27 3.85 2.44
N LYS A 3 -17.96 3.20 3.57
CA LYS A 3 -16.79 2.32 3.67
C LYS A 3 -16.93 1.27 2.57
N ALA A 4 -16.20 1.42 1.48
CA ALA A 4 -16.02 0.33 0.54
C ALA A 4 -15.53 -0.88 1.37
N ASN A 5 -16.12 -2.06 1.14
CA ASN A 5 -15.70 -3.30 1.78
C ASN A 5 -14.33 -3.72 1.22
N ILE A 6 -13.29 -2.96 1.55
CA ILE A 6 -11.92 -3.22 1.16
C ILE A 6 -11.40 -4.32 2.09
N ALA A 7 -11.15 -5.49 1.51
CA ALA A 7 -10.76 -6.67 2.28
C ALA A 7 -9.25 -6.76 2.54
N ARG A 8 -8.42 -6.22 1.65
CA ARG A 8 -6.97 -6.44 1.66
C ARG A 8 -6.17 -5.16 1.80
N ALA A 9 -4.95 -5.32 2.28
CA ALA A 9 -3.93 -4.29 2.33
C ALA A 9 -2.66 -4.75 1.60
N LEU A 10 -2.01 -3.81 0.91
CA LEU A 10 -0.67 -3.93 0.36
C LEU A 10 0.32 -3.28 1.30
N SER A 11 1.31 -4.04 1.78
CA SER A 11 2.41 -3.53 2.57
C SER A 11 3.47 -2.87 1.70
N ILE A 12 3.65 -1.55 1.88
CA ILE A 12 4.58 -0.70 1.12
C ILE A 12 5.50 0.02 2.11
N ARG A 13 6.80 0.08 1.83
CA ARG A 13 7.75 0.86 2.64
C ARG A 13 7.61 2.35 2.37
N GLN A 14 7.82 3.19 3.38
CA GLN A 14 8.00 4.62 3.14
C GLN A 14 9.35 4.87 2.42
N PRO A 15 9.46 5.85 1.52
CA PRO A 15 8.45 6.86 1.20
C PRO A 15 7.54 6.45 0.03
N TYR A 16 7.69 5.24 -0.52
CA TYR A 16 6.91 4.78 -1.67
C TYR A 16 5.40 4.78 -1.40
N ALA A 17 4.98 4.49 -0.16
CA ALA A 17 3.56 4.58 0.22
C ALA A 17 3.05 6.01 0.05
N GLU A 18 3.83 7.00 0.49
CA GLU A 18 3.51 8.42 0.29
C GLU A 18 3.53 8.81 -1.21
N GLN A 19 4.49 8.31 -2.01
CA GLN A 19 4.52 8.55 -3.45
C GLN A 19 3.28 7.98 -4.17
N ILE A 20 2.80 6.81 -3.77
CA ILE A 20 1.56 6.22 -4.30
C ILE A 20 0.38 7.13 -3.97
N LEU A 21 0.27 7.58 -2.71
CA LEU A 21 -0.83 8.46 -2.29
C LEU A 21 -0.79 9.86 -2.91
N ARG A 22 0.39 10.34 -3.29
CA ARG A 22 0.56 11.57 -4.09
C ARG A 22 0.34 11.35 -5.59
N GLY A 23 0.16 10.10 -6.02
CA GLY A 23 -0.02 9.73 -7.43
C GLY A 23 1.24 9.82 -8.29
N THR A 24 2.41 10.05 -7.69
CA THR A 24 3.70 10.15 -8.40
C THR A 24 4.28 8.76 -8.70
N LYS A 25 4.04 7.78 -7.82
CA LYS A 25 4.36 6.36 -8.07
C LYS A 25 3.11 5.61 -8.50
N LYS A 26 3.06 5.22 -9.78
CA LYS A 26 1.92 4.49 -10.39
C LYS A 26 2.18 2.99 -10.60
N VAL A 27 3.40 2.53 -10.38
CA VAL A 27 3.79 1.13 -10.53
C VAL A 27 4.48 0.67 -9.25
N GLU A 28 4.05 -0.46 -8.71
CA GLU A 28 4.74 -1.18 -7.64
C GLU A 28 5.45 -2.40 -8.23
N TYR A 29 6.76 -2.50 -7.99
CA TYR A 29 7.59 -3.57 -8.53
C TYR A 29 7.71 -4.72 -7.52
N ARG A 30 7.46 -5.95 -7.97
CA ARG A 30 7.57 -7.17 -7.13
C ARG A 30 8.07 -8.35 -7.95
N SER A 31 8.75 -9.28 -7.28
CA SER A 31 9.23 -10.52 -7.92
C SER A 31 8.13 -11.55 -8.22
N LYS A 32 6.90 -11.32 -7.74
CA LYS A 32 5.76 -12.23 -7.92
C LYS A 32 4.65 -11.54 -8.68
N ARG A 33 3.98 -12.29 -9.55
CA ARG A 33 2.76 -11.86 -10.25
C ARG A 33 1.62 -11.66 -9.24
N THR A 34 0.73 -10.71 -9.53
CA THR A 34 -0.55 -10.59 -8.82
C THR A 34 -1.74 -10.66 -9.79
N HIS A 35 -2.78 -11.40 -9.38
CA HIS A 35 -4.07 -11.45 -10.07
C HIS A 35 -5.11 -10.53 -9.43
N ILE A 36 -4.73 -9.77 -8.40
CA ILE A 36 -5.62 -8.83 -7.73
C ILE A 36 -5.97 -7.68 -8.68
N ARG A 37 -7.27 -7.37 -8.78
CA ARG A 37 -7.84 -6.29 -9.61
C ARG A 37 -8.93 -5.55 -8.84
N GLU A 38 -8.59 -5.01 -7.68
CA GLU A 38 -9.54 -4.38 -6.75
C GLU A 38 -8.94 -3.14 -6.08
N ARG A 39 -9.78 -2.38 -5.36
CA ARG A 39 -9.32 -1.35 -4.43
C ARG A 39 -8.81 -2.02 -3.15
N VAL A 40 -7.59 -1.69 -2.76
CA VAL A 40 -6.88 -2.22 -1.57
C VAL A 40 -6.41 -1.08 -0.68
N TYR A 41 -6.20 -1.35 0.61
CA TYR A 41 -5.50 -0.41 1.48
C TYR A 41 -4.00 -0.36 1.16
N ILE A 42 -3.39 0.80 1.39
CA ILE A 42 -1.93 0.94 1.48
C ILE A 42 -1.54 0.95 2.96
N TYR A 43 -0.81 -0.08 3.37
CA TYR A 43 -0.17 -0.15 4.68
C TYR A 43 1.25 0.39 4.59
N ALA A 44 1.56 1.42 5.36
CA ALA A 44 2.91 1.95 5.48
C ALA A 44 3.73 1.06 6.43
N SER A 45 4.66 0.28 5.89
CA SER A 45 5.49 -0.65 6.64
C SER A 45 6.37 0.05 7.68
N LYS A 46 6.64 -0.64 8.80
CA LYS A 46 7.56 -0.18 9.85
C LYS A 46 9.01 -0.11 9.38
N THR A 47 9.38 -0.95 8.42
CA THR A 47 10.72 -0.91 7.82
C THR A 47 10.75 0.19 6.76
N PRO A 48 11.59 1.23 6.92
CA PRO A 48 11.72 2.27 5.91
C PRO A 48 12.41 1.72 4.65
N GLY A 49 12.13 2.37 3.53
CA GLY A 49 12.86 2.22 2.27
C GLY A 49 14.15 3.03 2.27
N PRO A 50 14.81 3.15 1.10
CA PRO A 50 16.10 3.83 0.97
C PRO A 50 16.01 5.32 1.29
N ALA A 51 16.97 5.85 2.04
CA ALA A 51 17.04 7.27 2.43
C ALA A 51 17.15 8.21 1.21
N SER A 52 17.77 7.77 0.11
CA SER A 52 17.86 8.53 -1.13
C SER A 52 16.48 8.91 -1.69
N VAL A 53 15.54 7.97 -1.66
CA VAL A 53 14.17 8.22 -2.17
C VAL A 53 13.40 9.17 -1.25
N PHE A 54 13.70 9.19 0.06
CA PHE A 54 13.15 10.21 0.96
C PHE A 54 13.71 11.59 0.60
N ALA A 55 15.01 11.69 0.33
CA ALA A 55 15.66 12.94 -0.04
C ALA A 55 15.10 13.53 -1.36
N GLU A 56 14.79 12.69 -2.35
CA GLU A 56 14.08 13.10 -3.58
C GLU A 56 12.73 13.79 -3.30
N MET A 57 12.11 13.49 -2.15
CA MET A 57 10.87 14.10 -1.70
C MET A 57 11.08 15.25 -0.71
N ASN A 58 12.32 15.69 -0.48
CA ASN A 58 12.69 16.63 0.59
C ASN A 58 12.21 16.15 1.98
N ALA A 59 12.31 14.85 2.24
CA ALA A 59 11.90 14.21 3.47
C ALA A 59 13.03 13.32 4.04
N ARG A 60 12.80 12.78 5.23
CA ARG A 60 13.68 11.85 5.94
C ARG A 60 12.89 10.65 6.46
N PRO A 61 13.55 9.49 6.69
CA PRO A 61 12.92 8.40 7.43
C PRO A 61 12.36 8.89 8.77
N GLY A 62 11.06 8.67 9.00
CA GLY A 62 10.34 9.15 10.18
C GLY A 62 9.38 10.31 9.92
N ASP A 63 9.52 11.04 8.80
CA ASP A 63 8.63 12.17 8.47
C ASP A 63 7.22 11.72 8.05
N PHE A 64 7.04 10.45 7.69
CA PHE A 64 5.76 9.85 7.29
C PHE A 64 5.32 8.76 8.26
N PRO A 65 4.00 8.58 8.47
CA PRO A 65 3.47 7.54 9.35
C PRO A 65 3.88 6.14 8.87
N VAL A 66 4.14 5.27 9.85
CA VAL A 66 4.47 3.85 9.66
C VAL A 66 3.65 3.01 10.64
N GLY A 67 3.48 1.72 10.33
CA GLY A 67 2.71 0.82 11.19
C GLY A 67 1.19 0.93 11.05
N VAL A 68 0.71 1.64 10.03
CA VAL A 68 -0.71 2.00 9.85
C VAL A 68 -1.12 1.95 8.38
N LEU A 69 -2.42 1.79 8.13
CA LEU A 69 -3.06 2.00 6.84
C LEU A 69 -3.21 3.51 6.63
N VAL A 70 -2.73 4.03 5.51
CA VAL A 70 -2.63 5.48 5.24
C VAL A 70 -3.56 5.96 4.12
N GLY A 71 -4.12 5.02 3.37
CA GLY A 71 -4.90 5.31 2.17
C GLY A 71 -5.34 4.03 1.47
N THR A 72 -5.91 4.18 0.30
CA THR A 72 -6.30 3.10 -0.60
C THR A 72 -5.82 3.39 -2.01
N VAL A 73 -5.71 2.35 -2.83
CA VAL A 73 -5.41 2.47 -4.26
C VAL A 73 -6.09 1.33 -5.02
N LYS A 74 -6.40 1.50 -6.30
CA LYS A 74 -6.82 0.40 -7.17
C LYS A 74 -5.60 -0.28 -7.77
N VAL A 75 -5.53 -1.60 -7.65
CA VAL A 75 -4.66 -2.40 -8.52
C VAL A 75 -5.42 -2.65 -9.81
N VAL A 76 -4.93 -2.11 -10.92
CA VAL A 76 -5.65 -2.15 -12.21
C VAL A 76 -5.04 -3.13 -13.20
N ASP A 77 -3.74 -3.39 -13.10
CA ASP A 77 -3.09 -4.39 -13.95
C ASP A 77 -1.81 -4.97 -13.34
N CYS A 78 -1.25 -6.00 -13.96
CA CYS A 78 0.03 -6.61 -13.66
C CYS A 78 0.70 -7.05 -14.95
N THR A 79 1.78 -6.38 -15.35
CA THR A 79 2.59 -6.71 -16.54
C THR A 79 3.99 -7.16 -16.10
N GLY A 80 4.86 -7.46 -17.07
CA GLY A 80 6.24 -7.89 -16.82
C GLY A 80 6.43 -9.40 -16.83
N GLU A 81 7.63 -9.82 -16.44
CA GLU A 81 8.12 -11.19 -16.58
C GLU A 81 8.44 -11.81 -15.22
N ALA A 82 8.75 -13.11 -15.21
CA ALA A 82 9.03 -13.83 -13.97
C ALA A 82 10.21 -13.19 -13.22
N GLY A 83 9.93 -12.68 -12.01
CA GLY A 83 10.93 -12.01 -11.16
C GLY A 83 10.94 -10.49 -11.25
N ASP A 84 10.26 -9.90 -12.24
CA ASP A 84 10.19 -8.45 -12.45
C ASP A 84 8.78 -8.05 -12.93
N TYR A 85 7.82 -8.10 -12.01
CA TYR A 85 6.43 -7.75 -12.29
C TYR A 85 6.13 -6.31 -11.88
N GLU A 86 5.39 -5.64 -12.74
CA GLU A 86 4.88 -4.29 -12.58
C GLU A 86 3.42 -4.34 -12.17
N TRP A 87 3.11 -3.99 -10.92
CA TRP A 87 1.73 -3.90 -10.44
C TRP A 87 1.24 -2.47 -10.65
N HIS A 88 0.32 -2.29 -11.59
CA HIS A 88 -0.20 -0.97 -11.98
C HIS A 88 -1.24 -0.48 -10.97
N LEU A 89 -1.02 0.73 -10.47
CA LEU A 89 -1.79 1.36 -9.41
C LEU A 89 -2.50 2.61 -9.94
N ALA A 90 -3.78 2.76 -9.63
CA ALA A 90 -4.59 3.89 -10.05
C ALA A 90 -5.49 4.40 -8.93
N GLU A 91 -5.99 5.63 -9.09
CA GLU A 91 -6.98 6.25 -8.19
C GLU A 91 -6.62 6.14 -6.69
N PRO A 92 -5.46 6.68 -6.27
CA PRO A 92 -5.10 6.73 -4.87
C PRO A 92 -6.07 7.63 -4.10
N GLU A 93 -6.49 7.17 -2.93
CA GLU A 93 -7.35 7.92 -2.01
C GLU A 93 -6.71 7.90 -0.63
N ARG A 94 -6.32 9.07 -0.11
CA ARG A 94 -5.77 9.20 1.25
C ARG A 94 -6.88 9.03 2.27
N LEU A 95 -6.62 8.27 3.34
CA LEU A 95 -7.53 8.22 4.48
C LEU A 95 -7.48 9.55 5.24
N PRO A 96 -8.62 10.07 5.73
CA PRO A 96 -8.61 11.29 6.55
C PRO A 96 -7.79 11.11 7.82
N GLU A 97 -7.80 9.90 8.40
CA GLU A 97 -6.96 9.50 9.53
C GLU A 97 -6.34 8.12 9.28
N PRO A 98 -5.07 7.88 9.66
CA PRO A 98 -4.47 6.56 9.56
C PRO A 98 -5.18 5.53 10.45
N LEU A 99 -5.33 4.30 9.95
CA LEU A 99 -5.98 3.21 10.67
C LEU A 99 -4.95 2.17 11.11
N LYS A 100 -5.04 1.70 12.35
CA LYS A 100 -4.24 0.57 12.83
C LYS A 100 -4.90 -0.75 12.37
N PRO A 101 -4.16 -1.67 11.74
CA PRO A 101 -4.70 -2.99 11.42
C PRO A 101 -4.87 -3.84 12.70
N ASP A 102 -5.89 -4.71 12.72
CA ASP A 102 -6.10 -5.70 13.78
C ASP A 102 -5.16 -6.89 13.63
N SER A 103 -4.85 -7.24 12.38
CA SER A 103 -4.04 -8.40 12.00
C SER A 103 -2.57 -8.05 11.87
N HIS A 104 -1.70 -9.04 12.07
CA HIS A 104 -0.27 -8.88 11.81
C HIS A 104 0.01 -8.62 10.32
N PRO A 105 0.66 -7.50 9.97
CA PRO A 105 0.99 -7.17 8.57
C PRO A 105 1.96 -8.16 7.95
N GLN A 106 1.74 -8.52 6.68
CA GLN A 106 2.64 -9.38 5.92
C GLN A 106 3.50 -8.56 4.93
N PRO A 107 4.66 -9.06 4.47
CA PRO A 107 5.54 -8.35 3.54
C PRO A 107 4.96 -8.00 2.15
N SER A 108 3.72 -8.42 1.87
CA SER A 108 2.99 -8.18 0.63
C SER A 108 1.51 -7.99 0.95
N TRP A 109 0.65 -8.92 0.53
CA TRP A 109 -0.78 -8.91 0.78
C TRP A 109 -1.13 -9.44 2.17
N PHE A 110 -2.08 -8.79 2.84
CA PHE A 110 -2.71 -9.31 4.05
C PHE A 110 -4.13 -8.77 4.22
N PHE A 111 -4.90 -9.40 5.11
CA PHE A 111 -6.23 -8.94 5.50
C PHE A 111 -6.11 -8.14 6.80
N PRO A 112 -6.21 -6.79 6.77
CA PRO A 112 -5.89 -5.94 7.92
C PRO A 112 -6.91 -6.03 9.05
N PHE A 113 -8.16 -6.38 8.74
CA PHE A 113 -9.25 -6.44 9.70
C PHE A 113 -9.78 -7.87 9.81
N LYS A 114 -10.14 -8.27 11.03
CA LYS A 114 -10.80 -9.56 11.26
C LYS A 114 -12.18 -9.51 10.60
N LYS A 115 -12.61 -10.61 9.98
CA LYS A 115 -14.01 -10.73 9.57
C LYS A 115 -14.86 -10.66 10.84
N LYS A 116 -15.88 -9.79 10.85
CA LYS A 116 -16.90 -9.87 11.89
C LYS A 116 -17.58 -11.25 11.76
N PRO A 117 -17.86 -11.94 12.87
CA PRO A 117 -18.71 -13.13 12.82
C PRO A 117 -20.00 -12.77 12.09
N VAL A 118 -20.44 -13.64 11.19
CA VAL A 118 -21.80 -13.58 10.67
C VAL A 118 -22.67 -14.07 11.83
N GLU A 119 -23.57 -13.22 12.31
CA GLU A 119 -24.63 -13.60 13.27
C GLU A 119 -25.58 -14.63 12.66
#